data_AF-A0A8X7TFI1-F1
#
_entry.id   AF-A0A8X7TFI1-F1
#
_cell.length_a   1.000
_cell.length_b   1.000
_cell.length_c   1.000
_cell.angle_alpha   90.00
_cell.angle_beta   90.00
_cell.angle_gamma   90.00
#
_symmetry.space_group_name_H-M   'P 1'
#
loop_
_entity.id
_entity.type
_entity.pdbx_description
1 polymer ?
#
loop_
_entity_poly.entity_id
_entity_poly.type
_entity_poly.pdbx_seq_one_letter_code
_entity_poly.pdbx_strand_id
1 'polypeptide(L)'
;MECWNALYELKSCTNEIVLFFLNGETKLGVSCCEAVEVITTSCWPAMLTSLGFTSEEANVLRGFCHDPNSSGYSPAASPNKA
;
A
#
# COMPACT_ATOMS: atom_id res chain seq x y z
N MET A 1 -9.85 2.67 10.30
CA MET A 1 -9.22 1.33 10.40
C MET A 1 -8.33 1.34 11.63
N GLU A 2 -8.47 0.37 12.55
CA GLU A 2 -7.58 0.25 13.71
C GLU A 2 -6.15 -0.08 13.25
N CYS A 3 -5.13 0.37 13.97
CA CYS A 3 -3.72 0.14 13.61
C CYS A 3 -3.39 -1.35 13.45
N TRP A 4 -3.99 -2.20 14.26
CA TRP A 4 -3.83 -3.65 14.14
C TRP A 4 -4.46 -4.20 12.86
N ASN A 5 -5.65 -3.73 12.47
CA ASN A 5 -6.29 -4.16 11.23
C ASN A 5 -5.47 -3.72 10.02
N ALA A 6 -4.98 -2.49 10.03
CA ALA A 6 -4.09 -1.98 8.97
C ALA A 6 -2.79 -2.81 8.89
N LEU A 7 -2.24 -3.23 10.03
CA LEU A 7 -1.08 -4.12 10.06
C LEU A 7 -1.38 -5.50 9.47
N TYR A 8 -2.57 -6.06 9.74
CA TYR A 8 -3.01 -7.33 9.15
C TYR A 8 -3.19 -7.22 7.63
N GLU A 9 -3.81 -6.13 7.16
CA GLU A 9 -3.95 -5.85 5.73
C GLU A 9 -2.59 -5.71 5.05
N LEU A 10 -1.66 -4.94 5.64
CA LEU A 10 -0.28 -4.82 5.17
C LEU A 10 0.44 -6.17 5.11
N LYS A 11 0.24 -7.02 6.12
CA LYS A 11 0.78 -8.38 6.11
C LYS A 11 0.24 -9.20 4.94
N SER A 12 -1.03 -9.03 4.57
CA SER A 12 -1.65 -9.77 3.46
C SER A 12 -1.02 -9.42 2.10
N CYS A 13 -0.64 -8.15 1.88
CA CYS A 13 0.01 -7.69 0.66
C CYS A 13 1.55 -7.69 0.71
N THR A 14 2.17 -8.33 1.71
CA THR A 14 3.64 -8.44 1.83
C THR A 14 4.28 -8.96 0.54
N ASN A 15 3.63 -9.90 -0.17
CA ASN A 15 4.12 -10.42 -1.44
C ASN A 15 4.21 -9.32 -2.52
N GLU A 16 3.18 -8.46 -2.64
CA GLU A 16 3.17 -7.33 -3.58
C GLU A 16 4.28 -6.33 -3.22
N ILE A 17 4.43 -6.03 -1.94
CA ILE A 17 5.46 -5.10 -1.45
C ILE A 17 6.87 -5.64 -1.72
N VAL A 18 7.10 -6.94 -1.49
CA VAL A 18 8.39 -7.59 -1.79
C VAL A 18 8.68 -7.54 -3.29
N LEU A 19 7.69 -7.83 -4.15
CA LEU A 19 7.85 -7.73 -5.60
C LEU A 19 8.11 -6.28 -6.06
N PHE A 20 7.46 -5.31 -5.43
CA PHE A 20 7.70 -3.89 -5.67
C PHE A 20 9.17 -3.51 -5.42
N PHE A 21 9.77 -3.93 -4.31
CA PHE A 21 11.16 -3.61 -4.01
C PHE A 21 12.18 -4.48 -4.76
N LEU A 22 11.91 -5.77 -4.98
CA LEU A 22 12.85 -6.67 -5.64
C LEU A 22 12.88 -6.54 -7.17
N ASN A 23 11.71 -6.39 -7.78
CA ASN A 23 11.56 -6.39 -9.24
C ASN A 23 11.23 -5.00 -9.80
N GLY A 24 10.92 -4.01 -8.95
CA GLY A 24 10.39 -2.73 -9.39
C GLY A 24 8.95 -2.83 -9.90
N GLU A 25 8.20 -3.88 -9.51
CA GLU A 25 6.80 -4.03 -9.92
C GLU A 25 5.93 -2.95 -9.29
N THR A 26 5.40 -2.03 -10.10
CA THR A 26 4.56 -0.92 -9.66
C THR A 26 3.09 -1.32 -9.56
N LYS A 27 2.79 -2.40 -8.85
CA LYS A 27 1.42 -2.86 -8.63
C LYS A 27 1.21 -3.15 -7.16
N LEU A 28 0.65 -2.17 -6.47
CA LEU A 28 0.05 -2.35 -5.15
C LEU A 28 -1.47 -2.26 -5.29
N GLY A 29 -2.17 -3.21 -4.69
CA GLY A 29 -3.61 -3.21 -4.60
C GLY A 29 -4.14 -2.03 -3.78
N VAL A 30 -5.38 -1.62 -4.05
CA VAL A 30 -6.04 -0.50 -3.34
C VAL A 30 -6.08 -0.74 -1.83
N SER A 31 -6.43 -1.96 -1.38
CA SER A 31 -6.44 -2.32 0.06
C SER A 31 -5.05 -2.17 0.69
N CYS A 32 -3.99 -2.54 -0.04
CA CYS A 32 -2.62 -2.40 0.44
C CYS A 32 -2.24 -0.92 0.61
N CYS A 33 -2.62 -0.10 -0.36
CA CYS A 33 -2.38 1.34 -0.28
C CYS A 33 -3.16 2.04 0.83
N GLU A 34 -4.42 1.65 1.08
CA GLU A 34 -5.19 2.13 2.22
C GLU A 34 -4.53 1.73 3.56
N ALA A 35 -4.02 0.49 3.66
CA ALA A 35 -3.32 0.03 4.86
C ALA A 35 -2.01 0.80 5.10
N VAL A 36 -1.23 1.04 4.03
CA VAL A 36 -0.02 1.87 4.08
C VAL A 36 -0.33 3.28 4.52
N GLU A 37 -1.39 3.90 3.98
CA GLU A 37 -1.82 5.24 4.38
C GLU A 37 -2.16 5.27 5.87
N VAL A 38 -3.04 4.37 6.34
CA VAL A 38 -3.45 4.32 7.75
C VAL A 38 -2.25 4.12 8.67
N ILE A 39 -1.34 3.20 8.35
CA ILE A 39 -0.18 2.95 9.20
C ILE A 39 0.76 4.15 9.25
N THR A 40 0.97 4.84 8.13
CA THR A 40 1.92 5.94 8.05
C THR A 40 1.37 7.28 8.58
N THR A 41 0.06 7.49 8.56
CA THR A 41 -0.57 8.74 9.05
C THR A 41 -1.08 8.64 10.48
N SER A 42 -1.55 7.45 10.87
CA SER A 42 -2.41 7.30 12.06
C SER A 42 -1.87 6.32 13.09
N CYS A 43 -0.79 5.59 12.77
CA CYS A 43 -0.22 4.57 13.64
C CYS A 43 1.25 4.83 13.93
N TRP A 44 1.80 4.10 14.91
CA TRP A 44 3.21 4.23 15.23
C TRP A 44 4.09 3.55 14.18
N PRO A 45 5.11 4.25 13.65
CA PRO A 45 6.08 3.67 12.71
C PRO A 45 6.74 2.40 13.25
N ALA A 46 6.89 2.30 14.57
CA ALA A 46 7.43 1.11 15.24
C ALA A 46 6.64 -0.18 14.95
N MET A 47 5.34 -0.11 14.63
CA MET A 47 4.56 -1.32 14.32
C MET A 47 5.02 -2.02 13.03
N LEU A 48 5.54 -1.25 12.07
CA LEU A 48 6.02 -1.80 10.79
C LEU A 48 7.29 -2.63 10.93
N THR A 49 8.12 -2.32 11.92
CA THR A 49 9.34 -3.09 12.20
C THR A 49 9.04 -4.55 12.57
N SER A 50 7.84 -4.83 13.11
CA SER A 50 7.40 -6.21 13.41
C SER A 50 7.16 -7.06 12.15
N LEU A 51 6.89 -6.41 11.01
CA LEU A 51 6.77 -7.04 9.70
C LEU A 51 8.09 -7.01 8.91
N GLY A 52 9.15 -6.44 9.48
CA GLY A 52 10.44 -6.28 8.81
C GLY A 52 10.56 -5.04 7.93
N PHE A 53 9.58 -4.13 7.99
CA PHE A 53 9.63 -2.86 7.25
C PHE A 53 10.32 -1.77 8.07
N THR A 54 11.11 -0.96 7.38
CA THR A 54 11.69 0.29 7.87
C THR A 54 10.73 1.47 7.68
N SER A 55 10.96 2.57 8.40
CA SER A 55 10.21 3.82 8.20
C SER A 55 10.38 4.37 6.78
N GLU A 56 11.56 4.19 6.21
CA GLU A 56 11.94 4.63 4.87
C GLU A 56 11.13 3.87 3.81
N GLU A 57 11.06 2.55 3.90
CA GLU A 57 10.26 1.72 2.99
C GLU A 57 8.77 2.07 3.07
N ALA A 58 8.25 2.32 4.27
CA ALA A 58 6.87 2.74 4.47
C ALA A 58 6.56 4.08 3.78
N ASN A 59 7.48 5.04 3.88
CA ASN A 59 7.36 6.34 3.23
C ASN A 59 7.41 6.23 1.71
N VAL A 60 8.24 5.32 1.17
CA VAL A 60 8.28 5.03 -0.27
C VAL A 60 6.95 4.44 -0.75
N LEU A 61 6.41 3.44 -0.04
CA LEU A 61 5.11 2.84 -0.35
C LEU A 61 3.99 3.87 -0.29
N ARG A 62 4.00 4.73 0.73
CA ARG A 62 3.02 5.81 0.86
C ARG A 62 3.09 6.79 -0.30
N GLY A 63 4.31 7.18 -0.71
CA GLY A 63 4.52 8.05 -1.86
C GLY A 63 3.98 7.43 -3.14
N PHE A 64 4.22 6.14 -3.35
CA PHE A 64 3.67 5.38 -4.47
C PHE A 64 2.13 5.36 -4.45
N CYS A 65 1.53 5.05 -3.31
CA CYS A 65 0.08 4.96 -3.17
C CYS A 65 -0.66 6.30 -3.32
N HIS A 66 0.02 7.42 -3.11
CA HIS A 66 -0.55 8.75 -3.30
C HIS A 66 -0.54 9.21 -4.76
N ASP A 67 0.16 8.51 -5.64
CA ASP A 67 0.19 8.83 -7.06
C ASP A 67 -1.08 8.24 -7.72
N PRO A 68 -1.95 9.09 -8.31
CA PRO A 68 -3.20 8.67 -8.92
C PRO A 68 -3.01 7.71 -10.11
N ASN A 69 -1.78 7.56 -10.59
CA ASN A 69 -1.43 6.66 -11.69
C ASN A 69 -0.78 5.34 -11.23
N SER A 70 -0.53 5.20 -9.92
CA SER A 70 0.26 4.10 -9.34
C SER A 70 -0.60 3.07 -8.59
N SER A 71 -1.77 3.48 -8.11
CA SER A 71 -2.81 2.52 -7.75
C SER A 71 -3.31 1.89 -9.04
N GLY A 72 -3.36 0.56 -9.11
CA GLY A 72 -3.80 -0.21 -10.27
C GLY A 72 -5.28 -0.01 -10.63
N TYR A 73 -5.76 1.23 -10.72
CA TYR A 73 -6.89 1.61 -11.55
C TYR A 73 -6.54 1.17 -12.98
N SER A 74 -6.85 -0.08 -13.31
CA SER A 74 -7.49 -0.28 -14.60
C SER A 74 -8.71 0.62 -14.56
N PRO A 75 -8.81 1.68 -15.39
CA PRO A 75 -10.07 2.35 -15.55
C PRO A 75 -10.98 1.28 -16.14
N ALA A 76 -11.85 0.69 -15.32
CA ALA A 76 -12.99 -0.02 -15.81
C ALA A 76 -13.67 0.97 -16.77
N ALA A 77 -13.69 0.59 -18.05
CA ALA A 77 -14.28 1.39 -19.12
C ALA A 77 -15.60 2.00 -18.61
N SER A 78 -15.68 3.33 -18.61
CA SER A 78 -16.93 4.01 -18.28
C SER A 78 -18.03 3.50 -19.21
N PRO A 79 -19.26 3.29 -18.69
CA PRO A 79 -20.37 2.82 -19.50
C PRO A 79 -20.73 3.91 -20.49
N ASN A 80 -20.67 3.59 -21.78
CA ASN A 80 -21.23 4.43 -22.82
C ASN A 80 -22.72 4.63 -22.52
N LYS A 81 -23.10 5.86 -22.16
CA LYS A 81 -24.50 6.25 -22.02
C LYS A 81 -25.01 6.67 -23.40
N ALA A 82 -25.84 5.83 -24.01
CA ALA A 82 -26.71 6.20 -25.12
C ALA A 82 -27.98 6.89 -24.58
#